data_AF-A0A9X5E0G2-F1
#
_entry.id   AF-A0A9X5E0G2-F1
#
_cell.length_a   1.000
_cell.length_b   1.000
_cell.length_c   1.000
_cell.angle_alpha   90.00
_cell.angle_beta   90.00
_cell.angle_gamma   90.00
#
_symmetry.space_group_name_H-M   'P 1'
#
loop_
_entity.id
_entity.type
_entity.pdbx_description
1 polymer ?
#
loop_
_entity_poly.entity_id
_entity_poly.type
_entity_poly.pdbx_seq_one_letter_code
_entity_poly.pdbx_strand_id
1 'polypeptide(L)'
;MSQSSLEVPAAVSFEQAIALTQSLLSQVEAGTLSETDIATVISALVKTENGARGFFVTYLTSESSVADSPSDAVIEALRSSPDISAELLVKNIAMSTAQAIFHHRQQKEDMAKGSERVSQRTTKLIQLVDLPSVRDRTQQLMHSAKTGEGTYKAFLERWHYDTEQRQAISQALEQIK
;
A
#
# COMPACT_ATOMS: atom_id res chain seq x y z
N MET A 1 -28.21 6.24 -18.49
CA MET A 1 -26.80 6.65 -18.23
C MET A 1 -26.72 6.95 -16.75
N SER A 2 -26.21 6.00 -15.97
CA SER A 2 -26.11 6.16 -14.52
C SER A 2 -24.66 6.45 -14.18
N GLN A 3 -24.26 7.72 -14.32
CA GLN A 3 -23.00 8.20 -13.76
C GLN A 3 -23.17 8.23 -12.23
N SER A 4 -22.76 7.16 -11.57
CA SER A 4 -22.45 7.22 -10.14
C SER A 4 -20.95 7.42 -10.00
N SER A 5 -20.45 8.59 -10.42
CA SER A 5 -19.05 8.95 -10.16
C SER A 5 -18.88 9.12 -8.66
N LEU A 6 -18.07 8.25 -8.03
CA LEU A 6 -17.67 8.43 -6.64
C LEU A 6 -16.94 9.77 -6.51
N GLU A 7 -17.55 10.72 -5.81
CA GLU A 7 -16.91 12.00 -5.56
C GLU A 7 -15.97 11.90 -4.36
N VAL A 8 -14.72 12.28 -4.55
CA VAL A 8 -13.71 12.35 -3.49
C VAL A 8 -13.56 13.80 -3.05
N PRO A 9 -13.87 14.14 -1.78
CA PRO A 9 -13.68 15.49 -1.27
C PRO A 9 -12.21 15.92 -1.33
N ALA A 10 -11.96 17.22 -1.57
CA ALA A 10 -10.60 17.76 -1.65
C ALA A 10 -9.78 17.54 -0.36
N ALA A 11 -10.44 17.49 0.79
CA ALA A 11 -9.85 17.20 2.10
C ALA A 11 -10.52 15.97 2.71
N VAL A 12 -10.16 14.79 2.22
CA VAL A 12 -10.69 13.52 2.71
C VAL A 12 -10.02 13.13 4.04
N SER A 13 -10.82 12.78 5.04
CA SER A 13 -10.30 12.15 6.27
C SER A 13 -9.87 10.70 6.01
N PHE A 14 -9.10 10.13 6.93
CA PHE A 14 -8.66 8.75 6.81
C PHE A 14 -9.86 7.77 6.76
N GLU A 15 -10.86 7.98 7.62
CA GLU A 15 -12.07 7.15 7.70
C GLU A 15 -12.93 7.28 6.45
N GLN A 16 -13.07 8.50 5.91
CA GLN A 16 -13.78 8.70 4.64
C GLN A 16 -13.05 8.02 3.48
N ALA A 17 -11.72 8.07 3.46
CA ALA A 17 -10.94 7.42 2.42
C ALA A 17 -11.08 5.90 2.45
N ILE A 18 -11.18 5.29 3.63
CA ILE A 18 -11.52 3.87 3.79
C ILE A 18 -12.89 3.59 3.17
N ALA A 19 -13.93 4.34 3.56
CA ALA A 19 -15.30 4.12 3.08
C ALA A 19 -15.42 4.30 1.56
N LEU A 20 -14.77 5.32 1.00
CA LEU A 20 -14.73 5.56 -0.44
C LEU A 20 -14.01 4.43 -1.17
N THR A 21 -12.90 3.93 -0.62
CA THR A 21 -12.16 2.82 -1.22
C THR A 21 -12.94 1.51 -1.19
N GLN A 22 -13.72 1.26 -0.13
CA GLN A 22 -14.63 0.11 -0.06
C GLN A 22 -15.70 0.20 -1.16
N SER A 23 -16.33 1.37 -1.32
CA SER A 23 -17.34 1.57 -2.37
C SER A 23 -16.74 1.46 -3.77
N LEU A 24 -15.54 2.00 -3.97
CA LEU A 24 -14.77 1.86 -5.21
C LEU A 24 -14.58 0.38 -5.55
N LEU A 25 -14.03 -0.42 -4.64
CA LEU A 25 -13.77 -1.85 -4.87
C LEU A 25 -15.05 -2.60 -5.25
N SER A 26 -16.14 -2.39 -4.51
CA SER A 26 -17.43 -3.04 -4.82
C SER A 26 -17.96 -2.69 -6.21
N GLN A 27 -17.80 -1.44 -6.65
CA GLN A 27 -18.25 -1.01 -7.97
C GLN A 27 -17.32 -1.48 -9.10
N VAL A 28 -16.02 -1.61 -8.85
CA VAL A 28 -15.08 -2.23 -9.80
C VAL A 28 -15.40 -3.72 -9.98
N GLU A 29 -15.64 -4.45 -8.89
CA GLU A 29 -16.02 -5.87 -8.94
C GLU A 29 -17.37 -6.09 -9.65
N ALA A 30 -18.31 -5.17 -9.47
CA ALA A 30 -19.60 -5.20 -10.16
C ALA A 30 -19.49 -4.81 -11.65
N GLY A 31 -18.32 -4.35 -12.13
CA GLY A 31 -18.13 -3.88 -13.50
C GLY A 31 -18.90 -2.60 -13.81
N THR A 32 -19.24 -1.81 -12.79
CA THR A 32 -20.07 -0.59 -12.94
C THR A 32 -19.27 0.69 -13.10
N LEU A 33 -17.95 0.64 -12.88
CA LEU A 33 -17.04 1.78 -13.13
C LEU A 33 -16.20 1.55 -14.37
N SER A 34 -15.99 2.62 -15.12
CA SER A 34 -15.04 2.63 -16.24
C SER A 34 -13.61 2.77 -15.73
N GLU A 35 -12.62 2.35 -16.51
CA GLU A 35 -11.19 2.60 -16.21
C GLU A 35 -10.89 4.08 -15.97
N THR A 36 -11.58 4.99 -16.68
CA THR A 36 -11.41 6.44 -16.49
C THR A 36 -11.93 6.90 -15.12
N ASP A 37 -13.07 6.38 -14.67
CA ASP A 37 -13.62 6.70 -13.35
C ASP A 37 -12.75 6.13 -12.24
N ILE A 38 -12.27 4.89 -12.40
CA ILE A 38 -11.32 4.25 -11.47
C ILE A 38 -10.08 5.12 -11.31
N ALA A 39 -9.46 5.51 -12.42
CA ALA A 39 -8.27 6.34 -12.40
C ALA A 39 -8.51 7.69 -11.70
N THR A 40 -9.67 8.32 -11.98
CA THR A 40 -10.04 9.62 -11.42
C THR A 40 -10.22 9.54 -9.90
N VAL A 41 -10.98 8.56 -9.42
CA VAL A 41 -11.26 8.38 -7.99
C VAL A 41 -9.99 8.07 -7.21
N ILE A 42 -9.17 7.13 -7.70
CA ILE A 42 -7.93 6.76 -7.01
C ILE A 42 -6.95 7.93 -7.01
N SER A 43 -6.80 8.65 -8.13
CA SER A 43 -5.93 9.83 -8.20
C SER A 43 -6.34 10.90 -7.18
N ALA A 44 -7.65 11.11 -7.01
CA ALA A 44 -8.16 12.05 -6.01
C ALA A 44 -7.91 11.56 -4.57
N LEU A 45 -8.04 10.26 -4.30
CA LEU A 45 -7.73 9.68 -2.98
C LEU A 45 -6.24 9.82 -2.65
N VAL A 46 -5.34 9.49 -3.57
CA VAL A 46 -3.89 9.46 -3.28
C VAL A 46 -3.22 10.83 -3.27
N LYS A 47 -3.96 11.89 -3.62
CA LYS A 47 -3.48 13.28 -3.62
C LYS A 47 -3.11 13.81 -2.23
N THR A 48 -3.62 13.19 -1.16
CA THR A 48 -3.34 13.58 0.23
C THR A 48 -2.88 12.38 1.05
N GLU A 49 -2.12 12.62 2.12
CA GLU A 49 -1.63 11.53 2.97
C GLU A 49 -2.78 10.71 3.60
N ASN A 50 -3.81 11.38 4.13
CA ASN A 50 -4.96 10.69 4.73
C ASN A 50 -5.72 9.84 3.70
N GLY A 51 -5.96 10.42 2.52
CA GLY A 51 -6.61 9.73 1.42
C GLY A 51 -5.82 8.51 0.94
N ALA A 52 -4.51 8.68 0.72
CA ALA A 52 -3.64 7.60 0.29
C ALA A 52 -3.53 6.49 1.34
N ARG A 53 -3.41 6.85 2.63
CA ARG A 53 -3.38 5.86 3.73
C ARG A 53 -4.68 5.06 3.80
N GLY A 54 -5.82 5.73 3.69
CA GLY A 54 -7.13 5.07 3.68
C GLY A 54 -7.30 4.16 2.45
N PHE A 55 -6.85 4.62 1.28
CA PHE A 55 -6.82 3.80 0.08
C PHE A 55 -5.97 2.56 0.25
N PHE A 56 -4.69 2.69 0.61
CA PHE A 56 -3.78 1.55 0.68
C PHE A 56 -4.20 0.54 1.75
N VAL A 57 -4.63 0.99 2.94
CA VAL A 57 -5.06 0.05 3.99
C VAL A 57 -6.25 -0.77 3.51
N THR A 58 -7.26 -0.15 2.90
CA THR A 58 -8.44 -0.86 2.42
C THR A 58 -8.16 -1.71 1.20
N TYR A 59 -7.46 -1.17 0.20
CA TYR A 59 -7.16 -1.85 -1.05
C TYR A 59 -6.33 -3.11 -0.81
N LEU A 60 -5.23 -2.99 -0.07
CA LEU A 60 -4.27 -4.08 0.12
C LEU A 60 -4.83 -5.19 1.02
N THR A 61 -5.63 -4.86 2.03
CA THR A 61 -6.20 -5.87 2.95
C THR A 61 -7.53 -6.45 2.48
N SER A 62 -8.14 -5.91 1.41
CA SER A 62 -9.44 -6.37 0.93
C SER A 62 -9.44 -7.86 0.55
N GLU A 63 -10.60 -8.52 0.65
CA GLU A 63 -10.80 -9.86 0.07
C GLU A 63 -11.02 -9.81 -1.45
N SER A 64 -11.02 -8.62 -2.03
CA SER A 64 -11.23 -8.41 -3.46
C SER A 64 -10.06 -8.92 -4.28
N SER A 65 -10.35 -9.59 -5.40
CA SER A 65 -9.34 -10.01 -6.38
C SER A 65 -8.82 -8.85 -7.23
N VAL A 66 -9.48 -7.68 -7.20
CA VAL A 66 -9.04 -6.46 -7.89
C VAL A 66 -7.63 -6.05 -7.43
N ALA A 67 -7.31 -6.27 -6.15
CA ALA A 67 -5.99 -5.98 -5.60
C ALA A 67 -4.92 -7.02 -5.98
N ASP A 68 -5.31 -8.22 -6.42
CA ASP A 68 -4.37 -9.24 -6.89
C ASP A 68 -3.95 -9.00 -8.34
N SER A 69 -4.80 -8.36 -9.14
CA SER A 69 -4.55 -7.99 -10.54
C SER A 69 -4.96 -6.54 -10.80
N PRO A 70 -4.16 -5.56 -10.33
CA PRO A 70 -4.48 -4.14 -10.52
C PRO A 70 -4.57 -3.80 -12.01
N SER A 71 -5.59 -3.04 -12.40
CA SER A 71 -5.75 -2.55 -13.77
C SER A 71 -4.80 -1.40 -14.07
N ASP A 72 -4.61 -1.08 -15.35
CA ASP A 72 -3.78 0.05 -15.78
C ASP A 72 -4.28 1.38 -15.17
N ALA A 73 -5.59 1.57 -14.99
CA ALA A 73 -6.13 2.74 -14.30
C ALA A 73 -5.64 2.88 -12.85
N VAL A 74 -5.53 1.76 -12.12
CA VAL A 74 -4.97 1.78 -10.76
C VAL A 74 -3.51 2.22 -10.81
N ILE A 75 -2.73 1.66 -11.73
CA ILE A 75 -1.30 1.95 -11.85
C ILE A 75 -1.06 3.42 -12.20
N GLU A 76 -1.75 3.95 -13.21
CA GLU A 76 -1.64 5.36 -13.60
C GLU A 76 -2.10 6.31 -12.50
N ALA A 77 -3.16 5.95 -11.77
CA ALA A 77 -3.64 6.77 -10.66
C ALA A 77 -2.62 6.88 -9.52
N LEU A 78 -1.92 5.78 -9.19
CA LEU A 78 -0.86 5.81 -8.19
C LEU A 78 0.34 6.66 -8.63
N ARG A 79 0.63 6.70 -9.94
CA ARG A 79 1.69 7.55 -10.53
C ARG A 79 1.37 9.04 -10.45
N SER A 80 0.09 9.43 -10.27
CA SER A 80 -0.31 10.84 -10.13
C SER A 80 0.22 11.52 -8.86
N SER A 81 0.61 10.75 -7.84
CA SER A 81 1.13 11.24 -6.55
C SER A 81 2.39 10.47 -6.13
N PRO A 82 3.49 10.59 -6.90
CA PRO A 82 4.59 9.63 -6.86
C PRO A 82 5.32 9.57 -5.52
N ASP A 83 5.44 10.70 -4.80
CA ASP A 83 6.09 10.73 -3.48
C ASP A 83 5.26 10.06 -2.39
N ILE A 84 3.96 10.38 -2.32
CA ILE A 84 3.04 9.80 -1.33
C ILE A 84 2.89 8.30 -1.58
N SER A 85 2.67 7.90 -2.85
CA SER A 85 2.56 6.49 -3.23
C SER A 85 3.83 5.72 -2.89
N ALA A 86 5.02 6.25 -3.25
CA ALA A 86 6.27 5.56 -2.97
C ALA A 86 6.54 5.39 -1.47
N GLU A 87 6.29 6.43 -0.68
CA GLU A 87 6.44 6.39 0.77
C GLU A 87 5.56 5.33 1.43
N LEU A 88 4.29 5.26 1.02
CA LEU A 88 3.34 4.32 1.60
C LEU A 88 3.57 2.88 1.12
N LEU A 89 3.93 2.68 -0.15
CA LEU A 89 4.27 1.35 -0.68
C LEU A 89 5.46 0.74 0.08
N VAL A 90 6.56 1.49 0.23
CA VAL A 90 7.77 1.00 0.91
C VAL A 90 7.49 0.73 2.40
N LYS A 91 6.73 1.60 3.08
CA LYS A 91 6.29 1.34 4.46
C LYS A 91 5.37 0.13 4.58
N ASN A 92 4.47 -0.10 3.62
CA ASN A 92 3.55 -1.24 3.63
C ASN A 92 4.29 -2.57 3.49
N ILE A 93 5.36 -2.64 2.70
CA ILE A 93 6.26 -3.81 2.69
C ILE A 93 6.80 -4.05 4.10
N ALA A 94 7.42 -3.05 4.71
CA ALA A 94 8.03 -3.24 6.02
C ALA A 94 7.02 -3.65 7.11
N MET A 95 5.87 -2.97 7.15
CA MET A 95 4.81 -3.27 8.13
C MET A 95 4.24 -4.68 7.92
N SER A 96 3.90 -5.06 6.68
CA SER A 96 3.29 -6.35 6.41
C SER A 96 4.27 -7.52 6.61
N THR A 97 5.53 -7.37 6.22
CA THR A 97 6.59 -8.36 6.50
C THR A 97 6.78 -8.57 8.00
N ALA A 98 6.88 -7.48 8.78
CA ALA A 98 7.03 -7.57 10.22
C ALA A 98 5.81 -8.21 10.91
N GLN A 99 4.59 -7.88 10.44
CA GLN A 99 3.35 -8.42 10.98
C GLN A 99 3.15 -9.90 10.65
N ALA A 100 3.60 -10.38 9.49
CA ALA A 100 3.58 -11.80 9.17
C ALA A 100 4.36 -12.61 10.23
N ILE A 101 5.60 -12.19 10.53
CA ILE A 101 6.43 -12.81 11.57
C ILE A 101 5.76 -12.75 12.94
N PHE A 102 5.22 -11.58 13.31
CA PHE A 102 4.51 -11.44 14.59
C PHE A 102 3.34 -12.42 14.69
N HIS A 103 2.50 -12.52 13.66
CA HIS A 103 1.36 -13.44 13.66
C HIS A 103 1.78 -14.91 13.67
N HIS A 104 2.85 -15.28 12.96
CA HIS A 104 3.45 -16.62 13.01
C HIS A 104 3.88 -17.00 14.42
N ARG A 105 4.62 -16.12 15.11
CA ARG A 105 5.04 -16.34 16.51
C ARG A 105 3.86 -16.49 17.46
N GLN A 106 2.75 -15.81 17.17
CA GLN A 106 1.51 -15.89 17.93
C GLN A 106 0.59 -17.05 17.51
N GLN A 107 1.02 -17.93 16.60
CA GLN A 107 0.22 -19.04 16.05
C GLN A 107 -1.12 -18.58 15.43
N LYS A 108 -1.14 -17.36 14.87
CA LYS A 108 -2.31 -16.76 14.20
C LYS A 108 -2.16 -16.84 12.69
N GLU A 109 -2.19 -18.05 12.16
CA GLU A 109 -1.86 -18.35 10.76
C GLU A 109 -2.70 -17.57 9.74
N ASP A 110 -3.99 -17.39 9.98
CA ASP A 110 -4.85 -16.64 9.06
C ASP A 110 -4.45 -15.16 9.00
N MET A 111 -4.03 -14.58 10.13
CA MET A 111 -3.52 -13.21 10.17
C MET A 111 -2.13 -13.09 9.53
N ALA A 112 -1.30 -14.14 9.66
CA ALA A 112 -0.01 -14.21 8.99
C ALA A 112 -0.18 -14.23 7.47
N LYS A 113 -1.05 -15.09 6.94
CA LYS A 113 -1.43 -15.14 5.52
C LYS A 113 -1.98 -13.81 5.02
N GLY A 114 -2.82 -13.14 5.81
CA GLY A 114 -3.31 -11.80 5.48
C GLY A 114 -2.17 -10.78 5.32
N SER A 115 -1.17 -10.84 6.20
CA SER A 115 0.01 -9.98 6.14
C SER A 115 0.90 -10.30 4.93
N GLU A 116 1.11 -11.58 4.65
CA GLU A 116 1.84 -12.04 3.46
C GLU A 116 1.16 -11.60 2.16
N ARG A 117 -0.17 -11.70 2.09
CA ARG A 117 -0.96 -11.20 0.95
C ARG A 117 -0.77 -9.70 0.73
N VAL A 118 -0.80 -8.90 1.80
CA VAL A 118 -0.50 -7.46 1.71
C VAL A 118 0.90 -7.22 1.17
N SER A 119 1.90 -7.97 1.65
CA SER A 119 3.28 -7.85 1.16
C SER A 119 3.37 -8.17 -0.32
N GLN A 120 2.74 -9.26 -0.78
CA GLN A 120 2.75 -9.68 -2.19
C GLN A 120 2.08 -8.64 -3.10
N ARG A 121 0.90 -8.15 -2.72
CA ARG A 121 0.18 -7.10 -3.47
C ARG A 121 0.98 -5.82 -3.53
N THR A 122 1.61 -5.42 -2.42
CA THR A 122 2.45 -4.22 -2.38
C THR A 122 3.67 -4.37 -3.29
N THR A 123 4.35 -5.53 -3.28
CA THR A 123 5.48 -5.79 -4.19
C THR A 123 5.06 -5.71 -5.65
N LYS A 124 3.90 -6.28 -5.99
CA LYS A 124 3.35 -6.21 -7.36
C LYS A 124 3.05 -4.77 -7.77
N LEU A 125 2.43 -3.98 -6.89
CA LEU A 125 2.19 -2.56 -7.18
C LEU A 125 3.50 -1.80 -7.38
N ILE A 126 4.51 -2.02 -6.54
CA ILE A 126 5.83 -1.38 -6.68
C ILE A 126 6.44 -1.66 -8.07
N GLN A 127 6.40 -2.92 -8.51
CA GLN A 127 6.93 -3.32 -9.82
C GLN A 127 6.16 -2.67 -10.98
N LEU A 128 4.85 -2.55 -10.85
CA LEU A 128 3.99 -2.00 -11.91
C LEU A 128 4.05 -0.46 -11.98
N VAL A 129 4.09 0.23 -10.84
CA VAL A 129 4.17 1.70 -10.84
C VAL A 129 5.52 2.19 -11.34
N ASP A 130 6.59 1.41 -11.14
CA ASP A 130 7.96 1.67 -11.62
C ASP A 130 8.42 3.12 -11.38
N LEU A 131 8.24 3.59 -10.15
CA LEU A 131 8.58 4.96 -9.76
C LEU A 131 10.03 5.02 -9.25
N PRO A 132 10.87 5.97 -9.74
CA PRO A 132 12.23 6.17 -9.21
C PRO A 132 12.25 6.42 -7.71
N SER A 133 11.27 7.18 -7.19
CA SER A 133 11.12 7.48 -5.77
C SER A 133 10.92 6.23 -4.90
N VAL A 134 10.38 5.13 -5.45
CA VAL A 134 10.27 3.84 -4.74
C VAL A 134 11.66 3.24 -4.53
N ARG A 135 12.53 3.28 -5.54
CA ARG A 135 13.90 2.74 -5.43
C ARG A 135 14.70 3.48 -4.37
N ASP A 136 14.67 4.81 -4.39
CA ASP A 136 15.39 5.64 -3.41
C ASP A 136 14.90 5.38 -1.98
N ARG A 137 13.58 5.33 -1.76
CA ARG A 137 12.98 5.06 -0.45
C ARG A 137 13.25 3.63 0.02
N THR A 138 13.25 2.66 -0.89
CA THR A 138 13.62 1.26 -0.61
C THR A 138 15.05 1.18 -0.09
N GLN A 139 16.00 1.85 -0.75
CA GLN A 139 17.40 1.89 -0.31
C GLN A 139 17.56 2.55 1.07
N GLN A 140 16.86 3.67 1.30
CA GLN A 140 16.89 4.37 2.59
C GLN A 140 16.29 3.53 3.73
N LEU A 141 15.16 2.86 3.50
CA LEU A 141 14.54 2.01 4.50
C LEU A 141 15.38 0.76 4.77
N MET A 142 15.92 0.13 3.72
CA MET A 142 16.82 -1.02 3.84
C MET A 142 18.09 -0.64 4.64
N HIS A 143 18.70 0.51 4.35
CA HIS A 143 19.83 1.03 5.12
C HIS A 143 19.46 1.19 6.60
N SER A 144 18.28 1.76 6.88
CA SER A 144 17.81 1.97 8.24
C SER A 144 17.50 0.66 8.98
N ALA A 145 16.96 -0.33 8.27
CA ALA A 145 16.68 -1.64 8.84
C ALA A 145 17.96 -2.41 9.19
N LYS A 146 19.01 -2.30 8.35
CA LYS A 146 20.31 -2.97 8.55
C LYS A 146 21.17 -2.31 9.64
N THR A 147 21.18 -0.99 9.72
CA THR A 147 22.10 -0.24 10.60
C THR A 147 21.45 0.27 11.87
N GLY A 148 20.13 0.45 11.87
CA GLY A 148 19.42 1.17 12.94
C GLY A 148 19.55 2.70 12.86
N GLU A 149 20.13 3.25 11.78
CA GLU A 149 20.34 4.68 11.58
C GLU A 149 19.69 5.20 10.28
N GLY A 150 19.71 6.50 10.04
CA GLY A 150 19.19 7.09 8.80
C GLY A 150 17.70 7.44 8.79
N THR A 151 17.17 7.71 7.60
CA THR A 151 15.87 8.38 7.37
C THR A 151 14.69 7.68 8.05
N TYR A 152 14.68 6.34 8.07
CA TYR A 152 13.55 5.58 8.60
C TYR A 152 13.77 5.07 10.03
N LYS A 153 14.82 5.51 10.73
CA LYS A 153 15.07 5.13 12.13
C LYS A 153 13.85 5.34 13.02
N ALA A 154 13.29 6.56 13.02
CA ALA A 154 12.13 6.89 13.85
C ALA A 154 10.89 6.06 13.49
N PHE A 155 10.73 5.67 12.22
CA PHE A 155 9.66 4.78 11.80
C PHE A 155 9.84 3.36 12.37
N LEU A 156 11.04 2.79 12.24
CA LEU A 156 11.35 1.45 12.74
C LEU A 156 11.28 1.38 14.28
N GLU A 157 11.71 2.44 14.97
CA GLU A 157 11.66 2.55 16.43
C GLU A 157 10.24 2.70 16.95
N ARG A 158 9.40 3.49 16.27
CA ARG A 158 7.98 3.68 16.65
C ARG A 158 7.22 2.36 16.72
N TRP A 159 7.55 1.40 15.86
CA TRP A 159 6.92 0.09 15.83
C TRP A 159 7.66 -0.98 16.62
N HIS A 160 8.81 -0.64 17.22
CA HIS A 160 9.64 -1.55 18.01
C HIS A 160 10.02 -2.85 17.27
N TYR A 161 10.31 -2.78 15.97
CA TYR A 161 10.70 -3.97 15.22
C TYR A 161 12.01 -4.55 15.74
N ASP A 162 11.99 -5.85 16.03
CA ASP A 162 13.15 -6.60 16.50
C ASP A 162 14.11 -6.99 15.36
N THR A 163 15.22 -7.65 15.72
CA THR A 163 16.27 -8.05 14.77
C THR A 163 15.75 -8.95 13.65
N GLU A 164 14.90 -9.94 13.96
CA GLU A 164 14.35 -10.86 12.94
C GLU A 164 13.42 -10.11 11.99
N GLN A 165 12.54 -9.25 12.53
CA GLN A 165 11.65 -8.41 11.72
C GLN A 165 12.46 -7.47 10.82
N ARG A 166 13.49 -6.78 11.34
CA ARG A 166 14.34 -5.89 10.53
C ARG A 166 15.12 -6.62 9.44
N GLN A 167 15.61 -7.82 9.72
CA GLN A 167 16.27 -8.66 8.73
C GLN A 167 15.30 -9.06 7.61
N ALA A 168 14.10 -9.50 7.96
CA ALA A 168 13.08 -9.88 6.99
C ALA A 168 12.61 -8.67 6.15
N ILE A 169 12.42 -7.51 6.76
CA ILE A 169 12.13 -6.24 6.05
C ILE A 169 13.23 -5.98 5.01
N SER A 170 14.50 -6.08 5.40
CA SER A 170 15.63 -5.86 4.50
C SER A 170 15.62 -6.84 3.32
N GLN A 171 15.37 -8.12 3.58
CA GLN A 171 15.27 -9.16 2.56
C GLN A 171 14.10 -8.92 1.60
N ALA A 172 12.93 -8.51 2.12
CA ALA A 172 11.78 -8.19 1.29
C ALA A 172 12.06 -6.99 0.37
N LEU A 173 12.74 -5.96 0.89
CA LEU A 173 13.14 -4.78 0.13
C LEU A 173 14.22 -5.08 -0.93
N GLU A 174 15.12 -6.04 -0.70
CA GLU A 174 16.12 -6.47 -1.70
C GLU A 174 15.49 -7.11 -2.95
N GLN A 175 14.28 -7.66 -2.85
CA GLN A 175 13.56 -8.23 -3.98
C GLN A 175 12.90 -7.17 -4.89
N ILE A 176 12.86 -5.92 -4.44
CA ILE A 176 12.34 -4.78 -5.21
C ILE A 176 13.48 -4.26 -6.10
N LYS A 177 13.28 -4.34 -7.42
CA LYS A 177 14.25 -3.89 -8.43
C LYS A 177 13.98 -2.47 -8.89
#